data_AF-A0A951BQX7-F1
#
_entry.id   AF-A0A951BQX7-F1
#
_cell.length_a   1.000
_cell.length_b   1.000
_cell.length_c   1.000
_cell.angle_alpha   90.00
_cell.angle_beta   90.00
_cell.angle_gamma   90.00
#
_symmetry.space_group_name_H-M   'P 1'
#
loop_
_entity.id
_entity.type
_entity.pdbx_description
1 polymer ?
#
loop_
_entity_poly.entity_id
_entity_poly.type
_entity_poly.pdbx_seq_one_letter_code
_entity_poly.pdbx_strand_id
1 'polypeptide(L)'
;MANLLIRRPTIGRRTARRAVEPETDPTSARHGAVAPAEHLIDRMVWNVEHGRFERALSGLTAAAAVVTGAEIYLEHYRASFGNKWMWSPIVLTPPLVAAGIGGVFSRRCAKTALPVTAALYVANGLLGEYFHARGVARKPGGWRLYSYNLPMGPPISAPGLMAMVGGMGLLAAVLRREK
;
A
#
# COMPACT_ATOMS: atom_id res chain seq x y z
N MET A 1 -61.61 -6.18 -51.78
CA MET A 1 -62.30 -4.93 -52.16
C MET A 1 -61.32 -3.78 -51.96
N ALA A 2 -61.14 -2.97 -52.99
CA ALA A 2 -60.18 -1.88 -53.07
C ALA A 2 -60.68 -0.60 -52.38
N ASN A 3 -59.79 0.18 -51.76
CA ASN A 3 -59.61 1.57 -52.18
C ASN A 3 -58.31 2.18 -51.64
N LEU A 4 -57.53 2.68 -52.57
CA LEU A 4 -56.34 3.51 -52.44
C LEU A 4 -56.80 4.97 -52.60
N LEU A 5 -56.39 5.90 -51.73
CA LEU A 5 -56.35 7.32 -52.10
C LEU A 5 -55.26 8.08 -51.33
N ILE A 6 -54.35 8.61 -52.13
CA ILE A 6 -53.17 9.42 -51.84
C ILE A 6 -53.57 10.90 -51.85
N ARG A 7 -53.01 11.75 -50.97
CA ARG A 7 -52.41 13.06 -51.32
C ARG A 7 -51.76 13.78 -50.12
N ARG A 8 -50.59 14.36 -50.38
CA ARG A 8 -49.69 15.14 -49.49
C ARG A 8 -50.00 16.68 -49.56
N PRO A 9 -49.06 17.61 -49.23
CA PRO A 9 -49.06 18.54 -48.09
C PRO A 9 -49.16 20.04 -48.51
N THR A 10 -49.05 21.02 -47.59
CA THR A 10 -48.29 22.29 -47.71
C THR A 10 -48.49 23.20 -46.47
N ILE A 11 -47.42 23.56 -45.74
CA ILE A 11 -46.60 24.80 -45.77
C ILE A 11 -47.23 26.01 -45.06
N GLY A 12 -46.57 26.42 -43.96
CA GLY A 12 -46.01 27.78 -43.85
C GLY A 12 -46.59 28.71 -42.77
N ARG A 13 -45.80 28.99 -41.73
CA ARG A 13 -45.48 30.37 -41.33
C ARG A 13 -44.24 30.46 -40.43
N ARG A 14 -43.26 31.20 -40.92
CA ARG A 14 -42.04 31.68 -40.26
C ARG A 14 -42.37 32.97 -39.49
N THR A 15 -41.95 33.07 -38.23
CA THR A 15 -41.70 34.32 -37.48
C THR A 15 -40.58 34.03 -36.48
N ALA A 16 -39.32 34.39 -36.75
CA ALA A 16 -38.68 35.66 -36.39
C ALA A 16 -38.28 35.77 -34.90
N ARG A 17 -36.96 35.64 -34.67
CA ARG A 17 -36.07 36.25 -33.65
C ARG A 17 -36.50 36.30 -32.16
N ARG A 18 -35.67 35.66 -31.33
CA ARG A 18 -34.96 36.36 -30.23
C ARG A 18 -33.63 35.64 -29.93
N ALA A 19 -32.51 36.35 -30.10
CA ALA A 19 -31.21 35.91 -29.63
C ALA A 19 -31.19 36.06 -28.10
N VAL A 20 -30.76 35.01 -27.40
CA VAL A 20 -30.47 35.05 -25.96
C VAL A 20 -28.97 35.23 -25.85
N GLU A 21 -28.53 36.37 -25.32
CA GLU A 21 -27.12 36.58 -24.97
C GLU A 21 -26.76 35.71 -23.76
N PRO A 22 -25.57 35.08 -23.72
CA PRO A 22 -25.11 34.38 -22.55
C PRO A 22 -24.58 35.39 -21.52
N GLU A 23 -25.29 35.50 -20.40
CA GLU A 23 -24.84 36.19 -19.19
C GLU A 23 -23.62 35.46 -18.63
N THR A 24 -22.44 36.08 -18.71
CA THR A 24 -21.21 35.53 -18.12
C THR A 24 -21.18 35.86 -16.64
N ASP A 25 -21.48 34.87 -15.79
CA ASP A 25 -21.29 34.95 -14.33
C ASP A 25 -19.77 34.95 -13.98
N PRO A 26 -19.24 36.02 -13.36
CA PRO A 26 -17.81 36.15 -13.05
C PRO A 26 -17.37 35.43 -11.77
N THR A 27 -18.21 34.60 -11.13
CA THR A 27 -17.86 33.97 -9.84
C THR A 27 -17.20 32.59 -9.91
N SER A 28 -16.87 32.06 -11.09
CA SER A 28 -16.28 30.71 -11.25
C SER A 28 -14.79 30.56 -10.90
N ALA A 29 -14.11 31.62 -10.44
CA ALA A 29 -12.64 31.66 -10.44
C ALA A 29 -11.92 31.46 -9.09
N ARG A 30 -12.57 30.97 -8.00
CA ARG A 30 -11.90 30.96 -6.67
C ARG A 30 -12.07 29.72 -5.77
N HIS A 31 -12.31 28.52 -6.29
CA HIS A 31 -12.29 27.28 -5.47
C HIS A 31 -11.60 26.10 -6.18
N GLY A 32 -10.37 26.30 -6.68
CA GLY A 32 -9.70 25.32 -7.54
C GLY A 32 -8.49 24.58 -6.95
N ALA A 33 -8.03 24.86 -5.72
CA ALA A 33 -6.70 24.42 -5.28
C ALA A 33 -6.60 23.64 -3.95
N VAL A 34 -7.68 23.52 -3.16
CA VAL A 34 -7.65 22.82 -1.85
C VAL A 34 -8.33 21.44 -1.89
N ALA A 35 -9.12 21.16 -2.93
CA ALA A 35 -9.92 19.94 -3.07
C ALA A 35 -9.19 18.58 -3.24
N PRO A 36 -7.92 18.44 -3.67
CA PRO A 36 -7.35 17.11 -3.94
C PRO A 36 -7.10 16.27 -2.69
N ALA A 37 -6.65 16.91 -1.61
CA ALA A 37 -6.26 16.23 -0.37
C ALA A 37 -7.50 15.79 0.43
N GLU A 38 -8.52 16.65 0.51
CA GLU A 38 -9.80 16.34 1.15
C GLU A 38 -10.46 15.14 0.44
N HIS A 39 -10.53 15.14 -0.90
CA HIS A 39 -11.08 14.01 -1.66
C HIS A 39 -10.29 12.70 -1.48
N LEU A 40 -8.96 12.75 -1.33
CA LEU A 40 -8.14 11.56 -1.13
C LEU A 40 -8.33 10.98 0.28
N ILE A 41 -8.33 11.85 1.30
CA ILE A 41 -8.56 11.45 2.69
C ILE A 41 -9.98 10.91 2.85
N ASP A 42 -11.00 11.58 2.31
CA ASP A 42 -12.39 11.12 2.34
C ASP A 42 -12.54 9.77 1.65
N ARG A 43 -11.85 9.55 0.52
CA ARG A 43 -11.85 8.26 -0.17
C ARG A 43 -11.11 7.19 0.61
N MET A 44 -10.03 7.53 1.33
CA MET A 44 -9.34 6.61 2.24
C MET A 44 -10.21 6.25 3.46
N VAL A 45 -10.86 7.23 4.09
CA VAL A 45 -11.81 7.03 5.20
C VAL A 45 -12.98 6.17 4.73
N TRP A 46 -13.56 6.47 3.57
CA TRP A 46 -14.59 5.64 2.95
C TRP A 46 -14.10 4.21 2.69
N ASN A 47 -12.86 4.01 2.22
CA ASN A 47 -12.28 2.67 2.03
C ASN A 47 -12.07 1.91 3.35
N VAL A 48 -11.76 2.62 4.44
CA VAL A 48 -11.65 2.07 5.80
C VAL A 48 -13.02 1.63 6.29
N GLU A 49 -14.04 2.47 6.13
CA GLU A 49 -15.42 2.18 6.54
C GLU A 49 -16.03 1.01 5.75
N HIS A 50 -15.66 0.87 4.47
CA HIS A 50 -16.21 -0.16 3.58
C HIS A 50 -15.40 -1.47 3.55
N GLY A 51 -14.25 -1.54 4.25
CA GLY A 51 -13.46 -2.78 4.38
C GLY A 51 -12.56 -3.13 3.18
N ARG A 52 -12.36 -2.17 2.26
CA ARG A 52 -11.36 -2.24 1.17
C ARG A 52 -9.93 -2.12 1.69
N PHE A 53 -9.78 -1.52 2.87
CA PHE A 53 -8.48 -1.26 3.47
C PHE A 53 -7.73 -2.53 3.87
N GLU A 54 -8.42 -3.60 4.32
CA GLU A 54 -7.80 -4.91 4.60
C GLU A 54 -7.08 -5.46 3.34
N ARG A 55 -7.75 -5.42 2.18
CA ARG A 55 -7.21 -5.98 0.93
C ARG A 55 -6.04 -5.14 0.43
N ALA A 56 -6.20 -3.82 0.43
CA ALA A 56 -5.13 -2.90 0.05
C ALA A 56 -3.89 -3.09 0.93
N LEU A 57 -4.07 -3.18 2.25
CA LEU A 57 -2.98 -3.34 3.20
C LEU A 57 -2.34 -4.75 3.13
N SER A 58 -3.13 -5.79 2.84
CA SER A 58 -2.60 -7.14 2.57
C SER A 58 -1.71 -7.15 1.31
N GLY A 59 -2.17 -6.49 0.24
CA GLY A 59 -1.40 -6.35 -0.99
C GLY A 59 -0.14 -5.50 -0.83
N LEU A 60 -0.26 -4.39 -0.11
CA LEU A 60 0.88 -3.52 0.22
C LEU A 60 1.91 -4.27 1.07
N THR A 61 1.46 -5.07 2.04
CA THR A 61 2.34 -5.94 2.84
C THR A 61 3.11 -6.91 1.95
N ALA A 62 2.45 -7.56 0.99
CA ALA A 62 3.12 -8.47 0.06
C ALA A 62 4.15 -7.74 -0.82
N ALA A 63 3.77 -6.61 -1.41
CA ALA A 63 4.67 -5.82 -2.25
C ALA A 63 5.89 -5.31 -1.48
N ALA A 64 5.65 -4.75 -0.29
CA ALA A 64 6.73 -4.29 0.59
C ALA A 64 7.63 -5.45 1.04
N ALA A 65 7.06 -6.61 1.39
CA ALA A 65 7.84 -7.79 1.78
C ALA A 65 8.74 -8.31 0.64
N VAL A 66 8.32 -8.23 -0.63
CA VAL A 66 9.19 -8.57 -1.76
C VAL A 66 10.39 -7.63 -1.84
N VAL A 67 10.16 -6.32 -1.81
CA VAL A 67 11.23 -5.31 -1.89
C VAL A 67 12.17 -5.43 -0.71
N THR A 68 11.63 -5.42 0.51
CA THR A 68 12.42 -5.56 1.75
C THR A 68 13.15 -6.90 1.78
N GLY A 69 12.54 -8.00 1.32
CA GLY A 69 13.20 -9.30 1.26
C GLY A 69 14.39 -9.33 0.30
N ALA A 70 14.28 -8.66 -0.85
CA ALA A 70 15.39 -8.51 -1.79
C ALA A 70 16.53 -7.68 -1.18
N GLU A 71 16.23 -6.56 -0.53
CA GLU A 71 17.22 -5.74 0.18
C GLU A 71 17.92 -6.54 1.27
N ILE A 72 17.16 -7.25 2.12
CA ILE A 72 17.72 -8.11 3.17
C ILE A 72 18.64 -9.18 2.57
N TYR A 73 18.23 -9.84 1.48
CA TYR A 73 19.07 -10.83 0.80
C TYR A 73 20.40 -10.22 0.34
N LEU A 74 20.36 -9.05 -0.30
CA LEU A 74 21.56 -8.38 -0.80
C LEU A 74 22.49 -7.94 0.34
N GLU A 75 21.96 -7.37 1.41
CA GLU A 75 22.73 -6.98 2.59
C GLU A 75 23.38 -8.20 3.26
N HIS A 76 22.63 -9.29 3.42
CA HIS A 76 23.15 -10.51 4.04
C HIS A 76 24.13 -11.25 3.14
N TYR A 77 23.95 -11.19 1.83
CA TYR A 77 24.88 -11.72 0.84
C TYR A 77 26.21 -10.95 0.85
N ARG A 78 26.18 -9.61 0.93
CA ARG A 78 27.38 -8.78 1.12
C ARG A 78 28.13 -9.12 2.40
N ALA A 79 27.41 -9.52 3.45
CA ALA A 79 27.96 -10.03 4.70
C ALA A 79 28.20 -11.55 4.70
N SER A 80 28.16 -12.19 3.53
CA SER A 80 28.45 -13.61 3.29
C SER A 80 27.62 -14.61 4.10
N PHE A 81 26.47 -14.21 4.63
CA PHE A 81 25.64 -15.04 5.52
C PHE A 81 26.43 -15.68 6.68
N GLY A 82 27.42 -14.96 7.24
CA GLY A 82 28.35 -15.50 8.24
C GLY A 82 27.72 -16.03 9.53
N ASN A 83 26.45 -15.72 9.80
CA ASN A 83 25.66 -16.29 10.87
C ASN A 83 24.41 -17.00 10.31
N LYS A 84 24.12 -18.22 10.78
CA LYS A 84 22.93 -19.00 10.37
C LYS A 84 21.62 -18.22 10.56
N TRP A 85 21.52 -17.36 11.58
CA TRP A 85 20.36 -16.50 11.82
C TRP A 85 20.12 -15.48 10.70
N MET A 86 21.10 -15.20 9.84
CA MET A 86 20.90 -14.33 8.67
C MET A 86 19.98 -14.95 7.61
N TRP A 87 19.75 -16.26 7.65
CA TRP A 87 18.80 -16.93 6.76
C TRP A 87 17.34 -16.83 7.22
N SER A 88 17.09 -16.55 8.50
CA SER A 88 15.72 -16.50 9.01
C SER A 88 14.84 -15.45 8.33
N PRO A 89 15.27 -14.20 8.04
CA PRO A 89 14.42 -13.28 7.29
C PRO A 89 14.15 -13.75 5.86
N ILE A 90 15.12 -14.42 5.22
CA ILE A 90 14.97 -14.93 3.83
C ILE A 90 13.89 -16.01 3.76
N VAL A 91 13.86 -16.91 4.74
CA VAL A 91 12.87 -17.99 4.82
C VAL A 91 11.48 -17.46 5.17
N LEU A 92 11.39 -16.39 5.96
CA LEU A 92 10.11 -15.82 6.38
C LEU A 92 9.44 -14.94 5.31
N THR A 93 10.19 -14.39 4.35
CA THR A 93 9.62 -13.54 3.29
C THR A 93 8.61 -14.27 2.40
N PRO A 94 8.90 -15.43 1.78
CA PRO A 94 7.96 -16.08 0.86
C PRO A 94 6.60 -16.43 1.52
N PRO A 95 6.54 -16.97 2.75
CA PRO A 95 5.27 -17.17 3.45
C PRO A 95 4.49 -15.87 3.65
N LEU A 96 5.14 -14.77 4.04
CA LEU A 96 4.46 -13.48 4.22
C LEU A 96 3.92 -12.93 2.90
N VAL A 97 4.69 -13.02 1.81
CA VAL A 97 4.27 -12.60 0.47
C VAL A 97 3.06 -13.43 0.02
N ALA A 98 3.13 -14.76 0.14
CA ALA A 98 2.04 -15.65 -0.21
C ALA A 98 0.78 -15.37 0.61
N ALA A 99 0.93 -15.13 1.92
CA ALA A 99 -0.19 -14.81 2.81
C ALA A 99 -0.79 -13.43 2.52
N GLY A 100 0.03 -12.43 2.18
CA GLY A 100 -0.42 -11.10 1.77
C GLY A 100 -1.20 -11.13 0.46
N ILE A 101 -0.67 -11.80 -0.58
CA ILE A 101 -1.40 -12.04 -1.85
C ILE A 101 -2.70 -12.81 -1.57
N GLY A 102 -2.62 -13.89 -0.80
CA GLY A 102 -3.79 -14.66 -0.38
C GLY A 102 -4.80 -13.80 0.37
N GLY A 103 -4.37 -12.86 1.21
CA GLY A 103 -5.22 -11.93 1.94
C GLY A 103 -6.00 -10.98 1.03
N VAL A 104 -5.41 -10.56 -0.09
CA VAL A 104 -6.11 -9.78 -1.13
C VAL A 104 -7.32 -10.53 -1.67
N PHE A 105 -7.20 -11.84 -1.92
CA PHE A 105 -8.24 -12.62 -2.61
C PHE A 105 -9.13 -13.44 -1.68
N SER A 106 -8.69 -13.74 -0.45
CA SER A 106 -9.38 -14.64 0.47
C SER A 106 -9.46 -14.09 1.89
N ARG A 107 -10.70 -14.00 2.41
CA ARG A 107 -10.97 -13.62 3.81
C ARG A 107 -10.32 -14.59 4.77
N ARG A 108 -10.35 -15.88 4.45
CA ARG A 108 -9.74 -16.92 5.29
C ARG A 108 -8.25 -16.67 5.41
N CYS A 109 -7.55 -16.46 4.28
CA CYS A 109 -6.11 -16.19 4.30
C CYS A 109 -5.76 -14.92 5.10
N ALA A 110 -6.51 -13.82 4.90
CA ALA A 110 -6.31 -12.57 5.63
C ALA A 110 -6.48 -12.71 7.16
N LYS A 111 -7.34 -13.64 7.60
CA LYS A 111 -7.63 -13.85 9.04
C LYS A 111 -6.89 -15.01 9.68
N THR A 112 -6.24 -15.88 8.90
CA THR A 112 -5.53 -17.05 9.45
C THR A 112 -4.04 -17.03 9.12
N ALA A 113 -3.67 -17.00 7.83
CA ALA A 113 -2.27 -17.13 7.42
C ALA A 113 -1.51 -15.81 7.61
N LEU A 114 -2.09 -14.71 7.15
CA LEU A 114 -1.49 -13.38 7.20
C LEU A 114 -1.06 -12.96 8.62
N PRO A 115 -1.90 -13.04 9.67
CA PRO A 115 -1.48 -12.63 11.00
C PRO A 115 -0.33 -13.48 11.55
N VAL A 116 -0.31 -14.78 11.26
CA VAL A 116 0.76 -15.68 11.73
C VAL A 116 2.08 -15.34 11.05
N THR A 117 2.10 -15.26 9.72
CA THR A 117 3.32 -14.91 8.98
C THR A 117 3.80 -13.49 9.30
N ALA A 118 2.87 -12.55 9.46
CA ALA A 118 3.17 -11.17 9.81
C ALA A 118 3.77 -11.07 11.23
N ALA A 119 3.21 -11.76 12.21
CA ALA A 119 3.75 -11.81 13.57
C ALA A 119 5.17 -12.38 13.61
N LEU A 120 5.41 -13.48 12.89
CA LEU A 120 6.76 -14.05 12.76
C LEU A 120 7.73 -13.08 12.10
N TYR A 121 7.28 -12.35 11.07
CA TYR A 121 8.08 -11.34 10.39
C TYR A 121 8.44 -10.17 11.32
N VAL A 122 7.48 -9.69 12.13
CA VAL A 122 7.72 -8.69 13.19
C VAL A 122 8.73 -9.19 14.20
N ALA A 123 8.51 -10.38 14.77
CA ALA A 123 9.38 -10.96 15.77
C ALA A 123 10.82 -11.12 15.23
N ASN A 124 10.96 -11.55 13.98
CA ASN A 124 12.27 -11.67 13.34
C ASN A 124 12.92 -10.31 13.06
N GLY A 125 12.15 -9.29 12.67
CA GLY A 125 12.66 -7.92 12.51
C GLY A 125 13.20 -7.35 13.82
N LEU A 126 12.45 -7.51 14.92
CA LEU A 126 12.90 -7.10 16.25
C LEU A 126 14.13 -7.88 16.74
N LEU A 127 14.18 -9.19 16.47
CA LEU A 127 15.35 -10.01 16.78
C LEU A 127 16.57 -9.59 15.95
N GLY A 128 16.36 -9.26 14.67
CA GLY A 128 17.38 -8.71 13.79
C GLY A 128 17.91 -7.37 14.28
N GLU A 129 17.02 -6.48 14.77
CA GLU A 129 17.39 -5.18 15.35
C GLU A 129 18.34 -5.38 16.53
N TYR A 130 17.99 -6.30 17.43
CA TYR A 130 18.86 -6.69 18.55
C TYR A 130 20.22 -7.22 18.06
N PHE A 131 20.24 -8.11 17.05
CA PHE A 131 21.50 -8.65 16.52
C PHE A 131 22.36 -7.60 15.83
N HIS A 132 21.75 -6.66 15.10
CA HIS A 132 22.45 -5.56 14.45
C HIS A 132 23.03 -4.59 15.47
N ALA A 133 22.24 -4.21 16.48
CA ALA A 133 22.70 -3.40 17.60
C ALA A 133 23.87 -4.07 18.35
N ARG A 134 23.76 -5.37 18.61
CA ARG A 134 24.84 -6.14 19.24
C ARG A 134 26.06 -6.29 18.32
N GLY A 135 25.87 -6.27 17.00
CA GLY A 135 26.97 -6.25 16.02
C GLY A 135 27.75 -4.93 16.09
N VAL A 136 27.05 -3.80 16.15
CA VAL A 136 27.66 -2.47 16.34
C VAL A 136 28.42 -2.41 17.67
N ALA A 137 27.82 -2.91 18.76
CA ALA A 137 28.45 -2.93 20.09
C ALA A 137 29.79 -3.69 20.13
N ARG A 138 29.96 -4.70 19.27
CA ARG A 138 31.15 -5.56 19.22
C ARG A 138 32.28 -5.02 18.33
N LYS A 139 32.04 -3.96 17.56
CA LYS A 139 33.11 -3.30 16.81
C LYS A 139 34.09 -2.60 17.75
N PRO A 140 35.35 -2.36 17.32
CA PRO A 140 36.29 -1.55 18.10
C PRO A 140 35.68 -0.21 18.53
N GLY A 141 35.79 0.11 19.82
CA GLY A 141 35.18 1.31 20.43
C GLY A 141 33.66 1.25 20.60
N GLY A 142 32.98 0.21 20.09
CA GLY A 142 31.55 -0.03 20.24
C GLY A 142 30.68 1.20 19.96
N TRP A 143 29.67 1.42 20.81
CA TRP A 143 28.77 2.56 20.71
C TRP A 143 29.42 3.93 20.99
N ARG A 144 30.60 3.97 21.64
CA ARG A 144 31.32 5.24 21.84
C ARG A 144 31.79 5.85 20.52
N LEU A 145 31.97 5.01 19.49
CA LEU A 145 32.31 5.43 18.13
C LEU A 145 31.13 5.21 17.17
N TYR A 146 29.90 5.50 17.59
CA TYR A 146 28.68 5.24 16.79
C TYR A 146 28.73 5.88 15.40
N SER A 147 29.30 7.09 15.25
CA SER A 147 29.42 7.79 13.97
C SER A 147 30.25 7.01 12.94
N TYR A 148 31.22 6.22 13.40
CA TYR A 148 32.03 5.33 12.55
C TYR A 148 31.41 3.93 12.45
N ASN A 149 30.92 3.39 13.56
CA ASN A 149 30.47 2.00 13.64
C ASN A 149 29.06 1.78 13.08
N LEU A 150 28.21 2.81 12.96
CA LEU A 150 26.91 2.68 12.30
C LEU A 150 27.03 2.52 10.78
N PRO A 151 27.76 3.38 10.03
CA PRO A 151 27.91 3.22 8.58
C PRO A 151 28.77 2.01 8.18
N MET A 152 29.76 1.66 9.00
CA MET A 152 30.69 0.54 8.74
C MET A 152 30.22 -0.78 9.35
N GLY A 153 29.11 -0.78 10.08
CA GLY A 153 28.55 -1.93 10.78
C GLY A 153 27.31 -2.50 10.10
N PRO A 154 26.64 -3.47 10.75
CA PRO A 154 25.36 -3.95 10.29
C PRO A 154 24.36 -2.79 10.18
N PRO A 155 23.54 -2.71 9.11
CA PRO A 155 22.61 -1.62 8.90
C PRO A 155 21.52 -1.63 9.98
N ILE A 156 21.58 -0.69 10.92
CA ILE A 156 20.72 -0.74 12.13
C ILE A 156 19.23 -0.60 11.78
N SER A 157 18.87 0.14 10.75
CA SER A 157 17.46 0.41 10.39
C SER A 157 16.78 -0.70 9.59
N ALA A 158 17.54 -1.57 8.92
CA ALA A 158 16.97 -2.57 8.02
C ALA A 158 16.07 -3.61 8.74
N PRO A 159 16.44 -4.15 9.92
CA PRO A 159 15.56 -5.02 10.68
C PRO A 159 14.30 -4.32 11.20
N GLY A 160 14.41 -3.05 11.59
CA GLY A 160 13.26 -2.21 11.94
C GLY A 160 12.26 -2.10 10.79
N LEU A 161 12.72 -1.88 9.55
CA LEU A 161 11.84 -1.85 8.37
C LEU A 161 11.11 -3.19 8.17
N MET A 162 11.83 -4.31 8.35
CA MET A 162 11.21 -5.65 8.32
C MET A 162 10.07 -5.74 9.33
N ALA A 163 10.27 -5.26 10.56
CA ALA A 163 9.22 -5.26 11.58
C ALA A 163 8.03 -4.37 11.19
N MET A 164 8.26 -3.21 10.58
CA MET A 164 7.16 -2.35 10.09
C MET A 164 6.34 -3.02 9.00
N VAL A 165 6.97 -3.72 8.06
CA VAL A 165 6.26 -4.47 7.01
C VAL A 165 5.39 -5.58 7.61
N GLY A 166 5.92 -6.33 8.58
CA GLY A 166 5.11 -7.29 9.33
C GLY A 166 3.97 -6.62 10.10
N GLY A 167 4.22 -5.45 10.70
CA GLY A 167 3.21 -4.66 11.40
C GLY A 167 2.04 -4.27 10.50
N MET A 168 2.30 -3.88 9.24
CA MET A 168 1.24 -3.64 8.25
C MET A 168 0.37 -4.88 8.02
N GLY A 169 0.98 -6.07 7.93
CA GLY A 169 0.26 -7.33 7.79
C GLY A 169 -0.64 -7.66 8.99
N LEU A 170 -0.18 -7.34 10.21
CA LEU A 170 -0.98 -7.48 11.42
C LEU A 170 -2.16 -6.50 11.44
N LEU A 171 -1.93 -5.25 11.05
CA LEU A 171 -2.98 -4.25 10.91
C LEU A 171 -4.03 -4.68 9.88
N ALA A 172 -3.60 -5.26 8.75
CA ALA A 172 -4.51 -5.84 7.76
C ALA A 172 -5.39 -6.93 8.38
N ALA A 173 -4.81 -7.80 9.21
CA ALA A 173 -5.53 -8.91 9.83
C ALA A 173 -6.59 -8.47 10.86
N VAL A 174 -6.46 -7.29 11.48
CA VAL A 174 -7.46 -6.78 12.45
C VAL A 174 -8.57 -5.93 11.82
N LEU A 175 -8.33 -5.36 10.63
CA LEU A 175 -9.31 -4.53 9.92
C LEU A 175 -10.56 -5.32 9.50
N ARG A 176 -11.69 -4.64 9.28
CA ARG A 176 -12.91 -5.31 8.75
C ARG A 176 -12.75 -5.54 7.25
N ARG A 177 -13.25 -6.68 6.77
CA ARG A 177 -13.30 -7.01 5.34
C ARG A 177 -14.63 -6.61 4.74
N GLU A 178 -14.60 -6.03 3.54
CA GLU A 178 -15.77 -5.86 2.68
C GLU A 178 -16.42 -7.23 2.37
N LYS A 179 -17.75 -7.28 2.26
CA LYS A 179 -18.50 -8.50 1.91
C LYS A 179 -18.59 -8.66 0.40
#